data_AF-A0AAD5SCN3-F1
#
_entry.id   AF-A0AAD5SCN3-F1
#
_cell.length_a   1.000
_cell.length_b   1.000
_cell.length_c   1.000
_cell.angle_alpha   90.00
_cell.angle_beta   90.00
_cell.angle_gamma   90.00
#
_symmetry.space_group_name_H-M   'P 1'
#
loop_
_entity.id
_entity.type
_entity.pdbx_description
1 polymer ?
#
loop_
_entity_poly.entity_id
_entity_poly.type
_entity_poly.pdbx_seq_one_letter_code
_entity_poly.pdbx_strand_id
1 'polypeptide(L)'
;MSRVKAHPNWKKTRQVLVPLKKAYYVPRVDGHAILPDNWKPKEKEEVLETILPAFSVVSPERPGVTFTTFSHTAPSTSTTTSDAGPSPTTVDLKTALETLPKLDIHRVRVSDESNRIYGSVTAEDIAEQLNFRWNIIVDKTNVHVAGGRFKEVGVKQVVISISETESVTLSIHIKDFGEDGAPAPAAES
;
A
#
# COMPACT_ATOMS: atom_id res chain seq x y z
N MET A 1 0.35 -32.93 58.80
CA MET A 1 -0.30 -32.16 57.72
C MET A 1 0.78 -31.36 56.98
N SER A 2 1.34 -31.89 55.88
CA SER A 2 2.39 -31.22 55.10
C SER A 2 1.82 -30.73 53.78
N ARG A 3 1.90 -29.42 53.53
CA ARG A 3 1.54 -28.82 52.23
C ARG A 3 2.77 -28.87 51.31
N VAL A 4 2.70 -29.69 50.27
CA VAL A 4 3.66 -29.70 49.16
C VAL A 4 3.36 -28.48 48.29
N LYS A 5 4.31 -27.54 48.18
CA LYS A 5 4.25 -26.44 47.22
C LYS A 5 4.73 -26.94 45.86
N ALA A 6 3.85 -26.93 44.87
CA ALA A 6 4.20 -27.21 43.49
C ALA A 6 4.97 -26.00 42.90
N HIS A 7 6.18 -26.24 42.40
CA HIS A 7 6.91 -25.24 41.63
C HIS A 7 6.39 -25.20 40.18
N PRO A 8 6.10 -24.01 39.62
CA PRO A 8 5.70 -23.89 38.23
C PRO A 8 6.86 -24.25 37.29
N ASN A 9 6.60 -25.21 36.39
CA ASN A 9 7.53 -25.69 35.37
C ASN A 9 7.69 -24.63 34.27
N TRP A 10 8.71 -23.79 34.42
CA TRP A 10 9.06 -22.65 33.56
C TRP A 10 9.58 -23.01 32.16
N LYS A 11 9.71 -24.31 31.84
CA LYS A 11 10.21 -24.76 30.53
C LYS A 11 9.21 -24.55 29.37
N LYS A 12 7.95 -24.18 29.66
CA LYS A 12 6.91 -23.98 28.63
C LYS A 12 6.69 -22.52 28.19
N THR A 13 7.36 -21.53 28.77
CA THR A 13 7.10 -20.09 28.48
C THR A 13 8.09 -19.47 27.49
N ARG A 14 8.85 -20.28 26.75
CA ARG A 14 9.77 -19.80 25.72
C ARG A 14 9.09 -19.91 24.36
N GLN A 15 8.34 -18.89 23.92
CA GLN A 15 8.10 -18.57 22.48
C GLN A 15 7.03 -17.48 22.29
N VAL A 16 7.14 -16.30 22.90
CA VAL A 16 6.43 -15.13 22.35
C VAL A 16 7.23 -13.85 22.62
N LEU A 17 8.34 -13.67 21.91
CA LEU A 17 8.87 -12.32 21.66
C LEU A 17 8.34 -11.91 20.29
N VAL A 18 7.18 -11.26 20.28
CA VAL A 18 6.66 -10.62 19.07
C VAL A 18 7.57 -9.43 18.76
N PRO A 19 8.23 -9.37 17.60
CA PRO A 19 8.97 -8.18 17.21
C PRO A 19 7.97 -7.10 16.81
N LEU A 20 7.71 -6.15 17.72
CA LEU A 20 7.15 -4.86 17.34
C LEU A 20 8.32 -4.04 16.79
N LYS A 21 8.20 -3.54 15.57
CA LYS A 21 9.29 -2.98 14.74
C LYS A 21 10.23 -1.97 15.42
N LYS A 22 9.88 -1.39 16.57
CA LYS A 22 10.69 -0.43 17.32
C LYS A 22 10.78 -0.68 18.85
N ALA A 23 10.12 -1.73 19.36
CA ALA A 23 10.09 -2.00 20.80
C ALA A 23 10.10 -3.51 21.08
N TYR A 24 10.94 -3.94 22.02
CA TYR A 24 10.90 -5.30 22.56
C TYR A 24 9.93 -5.33 23.73
N TYR A 25 8.88 -6.17 23.66
CA TYR A 25 8.05 -6.44 24.82
C TYR A 25 8.88 -7.23 25.85
N VAL A 26 9.00 -6.70 27.07
CA VAL A 26 9.73 -7.35 28.16
C VAL A 26 8.72 -7.84 29.21
N PRO A 27 8.55 -9.16 29.38
CA PRO A 27 7.69 -9.71 30.43
C PRO A 27 8.14 -9.22 31.81
N ARG A 28 7.17 -8.82 32.64
CA ARG A 28 7.39 -8.43 34.03
C ARG A 28 6.72 -9.40 34.97
N VAL A 29 7.39 -9.77 36.06
CA VAL A 29 6.81 -10.47 37.21
C VAL A 29 7.15 -9.66 38.44
N ASP A 30 6.14 -9.34 39.25
CA ASP A 30 6.26 -8.49 40.45
C ASP A 30 6.94 -7.13 40.19
N GLY A 31 6.71 -6.56 39.00
CA GLY A 31 7.29 -5.28 38.60
C GLY A 31 8.73 -5.35 38.10
N HIS A 32 9.40 -6.51 38.21
CA HIS A 32 10.76 -6.72 37.72
C HIS A 32 10.76 -7.30 36.30
N ALA A 33 11.61 -6.74 35.44
CA ALA A 33 11.82 -7.23 34.08
C ALA A 33 12.59 -8.57 34.11
N ILE A 34 12.07 -9.59 33.43
CA ILE A 34 12.75 -10.88 33.29
C ILE A 34 13.52 -10.86 31.98
N LEU A 35 14.82 -10.54 32.07
CA LEU A 35 15.76 -10.61 30.95
C LEU A 35 16.88 -11.60 31.31
N PRO A 36 17.42 -12.35 30.33
CA PRO A 36 18.65 -13.11 30.53
C PRO A 36 19.81 -12.18 30.90
N ASP A 37 20.72 -12.62 31.77
CA ASP A 37 21.84 -11.80 32.28
C ASP A 37 22.76 -11.24 31.16
N ASN A 38 22.79 -11.90 30.00
CA ASN A 38 23.59 -11.51 28.84
C ASN A 38 22.80 -10.76 27.75
N TRP A 39 21.56 -10.32 28.04
CA TRP A 39 20.75 -9.62 27.06
C TRP A 39 21.22 -8.18 26.88
N LYS A 40 21.52 -7.80 25.62
CA LYS A 40 21.80 -6.43 25.22
C LYS A 40 20.90 -6.07 24.04
N PRO A 41 20.30 -4.85 24.02
CA PRO A 41 19.57 -4.41 22.85
C PRO A 41 20.52 -4.35 21.65
N LYS A 42 20.11 -4.97 20.54
CA LYS A 42 20.83 -4.80 19.27
C LYS A 42 20.49 -3.40 18.77
N GLU A 43 21.36 -2.44 19.05
CA GLU A 43 21.38 -1.16 18.34
C GLU A 43 21.71 -1.48 16.88
N LYS A 44 20.67 -1.54 16.04
CA LYS A 44 20.88 -1.35 14.62
C LYS A 44 21.07 0.14 14.45
N GLU A 45 22.30 0.56 14.19
CA GLU A 45 22.57 1.87 13.61
C GLU A 45 21.86 1.91 12.25
N GLU A 46 20.58 2.26 12.26
CA GLU A 46 19.94 2.77 11.06
C GLU A 46 20.67 4.08 10.76
N VAL A 47 21.58 4.02 9.80
CA VAL A 47 22.09 5.20 9.08
C VAL A 47 20.86 5.84 8.45
N LEU A 48 20.19 6.68 9.22
CA LEU A 48 19.13 7.54 8.73
C LEU A 48 19.83 8.52 7.81
N GLU A 49 19.81 8.22 6.51
CA GLU A 49 20.10 9.21 5.47
C GLU A 49 19.16 10.37 5.74
N THR A 50 19.72 11.40 6.39
CA THR A 50 19.01 12.63 6.69
C THR A 50 18.81 13.32 5.35
N ILE A 51 17.66 13.08 4.72
CA ILE A 51 17.28 13.77 3.50
C ILE A 51 17.10 15.24 3.87
N LEU A 52 18.12 16.04 3.58
CA LEU A 52 18.04 17.49 3.74
C LEU A 52 16.99 18.02 2.74
N PRO A 53 16.07 18.91 3.16
CA PRO A 53 15.11 19.51 2.27
C PRO A 53 15.86 20.29 1.17
N ALA A 54 15.58 19.96 -0.08
CA ALA A 54 16.25 20.52 -1.24
C ALA A 54 15.72 21.91 -1.63
N PHE A 55 15.39 22.79 -0.70
CA PHE A 55 14.97 24.16 -1.01
C PHE A 55 15.26 25.14 0.13
N SER A 56 16.34 25.91 0.02
CA SER A 56 16.24 27.37 -0.19
C SER A 56 17.64 27.95 -0.35
N VAL A 57 17.97 28.38 -1.56
CA VAL A 57 19.02 29.36 -1.80
C VAL A 57 18.51 30.68 -1.22
N VAL A 58 18.92 31.01 0.00
CA VAL A 58 18.93 32.39 0.50
C VAL A 58 20.31 32.63 1.09
N SER A 59 21.19 33.16 0.26
CA SER A 59 22.36 33.88 0.74
C SER A 59 21.88 35.12 1.49
N PRO A 60 22.36 35.36 2.72
CA PRO A 60 22.97 36.68 2.91
C PRO A 60 24.21 36.63 3.82
N GLU A 61 25.25 37.34 3.40
CA GLU A 61 26.22 37.94 4.29
C GLU A 61 25.52 38.68 5.44
N ARG A 62 25.77 38.29 6.70
CA ARG A 62 26.16 39.18 7.81
C ARG A 62 26.20 38.44 9.15
N PRO A 63 27.18 38.75 10.02
CA PRO A 63 27.30 38.12 11.33
C PRO A 63 26.34 38.75 12.35
N GLY A 64 25.60 37.88 13.05
CA GLY A 64 25.04 38.15 14.37
C GLY A 64 23.60 38.63 14.40
N VAL A 65 22.64 37.71 14.47
CA VAL A 65 21.35 37.93 15.15
C VAL A 65 20.85 36.62 15.76
N THR A 66 20.75 36.65 17.09
CA THR A 66 19.87 35.95 18.03
C THR A 66 19.02 34.76 17.55
N PHE A 67 19.23 33.61 18.21
CA PHE A 67 18.33 32.46 18.18
C PHE A 67 17.01 32.77 18.88
N THR A 68 15.90 32.72 18.13
CA THR A 68 14.55 32.75 18.71
C THR A 68 14.08 31.32 18.95
N THR A 69 14.02 30.93 20.22
CA THR A 69 13.34 29.71 20.68
C THR A 69 11.84 29.82 20.38
N PHE A 70 11.31 28.89 19.58
CA PHE A 70 9.87 28.70 19.45
C PHE A 70 9.46 27.36 20.05
N SER A 71 8.65 27.44 21.11
CA SER A 71 7.99 26.34 21.79
C SER A 71 7.06 25.58 20.84
N HIS A 72 7.15 24.25 20.82
CA HIS A 72 6.13 23.41 20.20
C HIS A 72 4.94 23.25 21.15
N THR A 73 3.97 24.16 21.02
CA THR A 73 2.58 23.93 21.42
C THR A 73 1.93 22.99 20.38
N ALA A 74 1.11 22.04 20.87
CA ALA A 74 0.46 21.01 20.07
C ALA A 74 -0.35 21.56 18.86
N PRO A 75 -0.36 20.89 17.69
CA PRO A 75 -1.24 21.27 16.60
C PRO A 75 -2.63 20.65 16.80
N SER A 76 -3.59 21.54 17.02
CA SER A 76 -5.01 21.34 16.77
C SER A 76 -5.27 20.84 15.35
N THR A 77 -6.30 20.00 15.26
CA THR A 77 -7.12 19.71 14.08
C THR A 77 -7.24 20.88 13.11
N SER A 78 -6.61 20.77 11.94
CA SER A 78 -6.88 21.62 10.79
C SER A 78 -7.68 20.84 9.76
N THR A 79 -8.95 21.21 9.66
CA THR A 79 -9.87 21.00 8.54
C THR A 79 -9.18 21.42 7.24
N THR A 80 -8.98 20.49 6.32
CA THR A 80 -8.48 20.77 4.98
C THR A 80 -9.62 21.32 4.13
N THR A 81 -9.56 22.63 3.90
CA THR A 81 -10.31 23.35 2.88
C THR A 81 -10.01 22.73 1.52
N SER A 82 -11.07 22.26 0.88
CA SER A 82 -11.17 21.83 -0.51
C SER A 82 -10.71 22.92 -1.47
N ASP A 83 -9.54 22.72 -2.07
CA ASP A 83 -9.12 23.40 -3.29
C ASP A 83 -9.86 22.74 -4.47
N ALA A 84 -10.91 23.41 -4.93
CA ALA A 84 -11.75 22.97 -6.03
C ALA A 84 -11.03 23.25 -7.36
N GLY A 85 -10.13 22.34 -7.74
CA GLY A 85 -9.77 22.15 -9.14
C GLY A 85 -11.05 21.81 -9.95
N PRO A 86 -11.10 22.15 -11.24
CA PRO A 86 -12.28 21.90 -12.06
C PRO A 86 -12.62 20.41 -12.03
N SER A 87 -13.72 20.06 -11.37
CA SER A 87 -14.28 18.72 -11.43
C SER A 87 -14.53 18.41 -12.91
N PRO A 88 -13.97 17.32 -13.46
CA PRO A 88 -14.24 16.98 -14.85
C PRO A 88 -15.74 16.85 -15.02
N THR A 89 -16.29 17.59 -15.97
CA THR A 89 -17.70 17.51 -16.34
C THR A 89 -18.02 16.06 -16.69
N THR A 90 -19.18 15.56 -16.23
CA THR A 90 -19.56 14.14 -16.37
C THR A 90 -19.51 13.63 -17.80
N VAL A 91 -19.78 14.52 -18.76
CA VAL A 91 -19.70 14.25 -20.20
C VAL A 91 -18.29 13.89 -20.64
N ASP A 92 -17.27 14.57 -20.10
CA ASP A 92 -15.87 14.34 -20.47
C ASP A 92 -15.35 13.00 -19.93
N LEU A 93 -15.81 12.58 -18.75
CA LEU A 93 -15.46 11.29 -18.18
C LEU A 93 -16.00 10.13 -19.02
N LYS A 94 -17.24 10.26 -19.51
CA LYS A 94 -17.86 9.23 -20.36
C LYS A 94 -17.10 9.08 -21.68
N THR A 95 -16.85 10.19 -22.36
CA THR A 95 -16.10 10.16 -23.62
C THR A 95 -14.67 9.68 -23.39
N ALA A 96 -14.02 10.05 -22.30
CA ALA A 96 -12.70 9.55 -21.95
C ALA A 96 -12.73 8.02 -21.79
N LEU A 97 -13.66 7.48 -20.98
CA LEU A 97 -13.79 6.04 -20.72
C LEU A 97 -14.15 5.22 -21.97
N GLU A 98 -14.98 5.76 -22.86
CA GLU A 98 -15.35 5.10 -24.13
C GLU A 98 -14.20 5.10 -25.15
N THR A 99 -13.34 6.13 -25.12
CA THR A 99 -12.18 6.24 -26.02
C THR A 99 -10.99 5.41 -25.53
N LEU A 100 -11.05 4.88 -24.30
CA LEU A 100 -9.93 4.15 -23.74
C LEU A 100 -9.59 2.89 -24.56
N PRO A 101 -8.30 2.70 -24.89
CA PRO A 101 -7.83 1.40 -25.38
C PRO A 101 -7.89 0.35 -24.27
N LYS A 102 -7.62 -0.91 -24.63
CA LYS A 102 -7.62 -2.06 -23.72
C LYS A 102 -6.81 -1.78 -22.44
N LEU A 103 -7.43 -2.02 -21.28
CA LEU A 103 -6.78 -1.90 -19.97
C LEU A 103 -6.02 -3.18 -19.65
N ASP A 104 -4.69 -3.15 -19.76
CA ASP A 104 -3.83 -4.27 -19.40
C ASP A 104 -3.44 -4.24 -17.91
N ILE A 105 -3.76 -5.31 -17.19
CA ILE A 105 -3.37 -5.51 -15.78
C ILE A 105 -2.49 -6.75 -15.69
N HIS A 106 -1.25 -6.57 -15.28
CA HIS A 106 -0.30 -7.67 -15.14
C HIS A 106 -0.39 -8.30 -13.75
N ARG A 107 -0.58 -9.62 -13.69
CA ARG A 107 -0.63 -10.41 -12.45
C ARG A 107 0.09 -11.73 -12.65
N VAL A 108 0.79 -12.18 -11.62
CA VAL A 108 1.52 -13.46 -11.67
C VAL A 108 0.54 -14.63 -11.63
N ARG A 109 0.68 -15.58 -12.55
CA ARG A 109 -0.10 -16.83 -12.55
C ARG A 109 0.35 -17.78 -11.44
N VAL A 110 -0.57 -18.61 -10.95
CA VAL A 110 -0.29 -19.61 -9.90
C VAL A 110 0.64 -20.72 -10.41
N SER A 111 0.44 -21.10 -11.67
CA SER A 111 1.19 -22.11 -12.40
C SER A 111 1.08 -21.80 -13.90
N ASP A 112 2.10 -22.16 -14.67
CA ASP A 112 2.18 -21.90 -16.11
C ASP A 112 1.02 -22.53 -16.90
N GLU A 113 0.48 -23.64 -16.40
CA GLU A 113 -0.67 -24.35 -17.00
C GLU A 113 -2.02 -23.86 -16.48
N SER A 114 -2.06 -23.12 -15.36
CA SER A 114 -3.32 -22.70 -14.73
C SER A 114 -3.68 -21.28 -15.11
N ASN A 115 -4.91 -21.02 -15.55
CA ASN A 115 -5.39 -19.65 -15.80
C ASN A 115 -5.60 -18.84 -14.52
N ARG A 116 -5.30 -19.40 -13.34
CA ARG A 116 -5.53 -18.74 -12.07
C ARG A 116 -4.37 -17.81 -11.73
N ILE A 117 -4.66 -16.62 -11.21
CA ILE A 117 -3.66 -15.66 -10.73
C ILE A 117 -3.46 -15.75 -9.22
N TYR A 118 -2.27 -15.37 -8.76
CA TYR A 118 -2.04 -15.10 -7.35
C TYR A 118 -2.80 -13.85 -6.92
N GLY A 119 -3.57 -13.98 -5.85
CA GLY A 119 -4.42 -12.90 -5.34
C GLY A 119 -5.71 -12.74 -6.16
N SER A 120 -6.13 -11.50 -6.34
CA SER A 120 -7.29 -11.15 -7.14
C SER A 120 -7.20 -9.72 -7.64
N VAL A 121 -7.82 -9.45 -8.79
CA VAL A 121 -8.05 -8.09 -9.28
C VAL A 121 -9.41 -7.63 -8.78
N THR A 122 -9.40 -6.52 -8.04
CA THR A 122 -10.57 -5.90 -7.40
C THR A 122 -10.93 -4.58 -8.08
N ALA A 123 -12.06 -4.00 -7.72
CA ALA A 123 -12.48 -2.67 -8.18
C ALA A 123 -11.44 -1.58 -7.87
N GLU A 124 -10.76 -1.69 -6.72
CA GLU A 124 -9.72 -0.76 -6.30
C GLU A 124 -8.51 -0.81 -7.23
N ASP A 125 -8.04 -2.02 -7.58
CA ASP A 125 -6.93 -2.18 -8.53
C ASP A 125 -7.25 -1.59 -9.91
N ILE A 126 -8.52 -1.69 -10.35
CA ILE A 126 -8.97 -1.15 -11.63
C ILE A 126 -8.99 0.38 -11.58
N ALA A 127 -9.56 0.96 -10.52
CA ALA A 127 -9.58 2.40 -10.32
C ALA A 127 -8.17 3.00 -10.22
N GLU A 128 -7.27 2.34 -9.49
CA GLU A 128 -5.87 2.73 -9.40
C GLU A 128 -5.17 2.68 -10.76
N GLN A 129 -5.40 1.65 -11.58
CA GLN A 129 -4.80 1.57 -12.91
C GLN A 129 -5.35 2.60 -13.89
N LEU A 130 -6.65 2.90 -13.83
CA LEU A 130 -7.24 3.97 -14.64
C LEU A 130 -6.64 5.33 -14.30
N ASN A 131 -6.44 5.59 -13.00
CA ASN A 131 -5.79 6.81 -12.54
C ASN A 131 -4.30 6.84 -12.94
N PHE A 132 -3.58 5.74 -12.74
CA PHE A 132 -2.14 5.69 -13.02
C PHE A 132 -1.80 5.87 -14.51
N ARG A 133 -2.59 5.26 -15.40
CA ARG A 133 -2.29 5.23 -16.84
C ARG A 133 -2.90 6.39 -17.62
N TRP A 134 -4.12 6.80 -17.28
CA TRP A 134 -4.86 7.84 -18.02
C TRP A 134 -5.26 9.03 -17.16
N ASN A 135 -4.87 9.07 -15.87
CA ASN A 135 -5.24 10.13 -14.93
C ASN A 135 -6.76 10.30 -14.79
N ILE A 136 -7.50 9.20 -14.93
CA ILE A 136 -8.96 9.16 -14.75
C ILE A 136 -9.25 8.69 -13.33
N ILE A 137 -9.79 9.60 -12.52
CA ILE A 137 -10.15 9.31 -11.14
C ILE A 137 -11.58 8.76 -11.13
N VAL A 138 -11.71 7.49 -10.72
CA VAL A 138 -13.00 6.81 -10.57
C VAL A 138 -13.09 6.28 -9.14
N ASP A 139 -14.25 6.46 -8.50
CA ASP A 139 -14.50 5.85 -7.19
C ASP A 139 -14.67 4.33 -7.32
N LYS A 140 -14.09 3.56 -6.40
CA LYS A 140 -14.19 2.10 -6.36
C LYS A 140 -15.63 1.60 -6.20
N THR A 141 -16.52 2.40 -5.61
CA THR A 141 -17.94 2.04 -5.47
C THR A 141 -18.67 2.00 -6.81
N ASN A 142 -18.17 2.75 -7.77
CA ASN A 142 -18.77 2.90 -9.09
C ASN A 142 -18.28 1.83 -10.08
N VAL A 143 -17.32 1.00 -9.68
CA VAL A 143 -16.75 -0.05 -10.51
C VAL A 143 -17.41 -1.39 -10.16
N HIS A 144 -18.26 -1.88 -11.06
CA HIS A 144 -18.98 -3.13 -10.90
C HIS A 144 -18.24 -4.29 -11.57
N VAL A 145 -17.61 -5.10 -10.73
CA VAL A 145 -16.91 -6.33 -11.13
C VAL A 145 -17.84 -7.53 -10.97
N ALA A 146 -18.07 -8.26 -12.07
CA ALA A 146 -18.86 -9.48 -12.04
C ALA A 146 -18.25 -10.52 -11.07
N GLY A 147 -19.00 -10.91 -10.03
CA GLY A 147 -18.50 -11.81 -8.98
C GLY A 147 -17.56 -11.15 -7.95
N GLY A 148 -17.45 -9.81 -7.97
CA GLY A 148 -16.72 -8.98 -7.01
C GLY A 148 -15.21 -8.92 -7.22
N ARG A 149 -14.58 -9.97 -7.74
CA ARG A 149 -13.14 -9.99 -8.01
C ARG A 149 -12.77 -11.00 -9.09
N PHE A 150 -11.75 -10.70 -9.89
CA PHE A 150 -11.20 -11.63 -10.86
C PHE A 150 -10.02 -12.39 -10.28
N LYS A 151 -9.97 -13.70 -10.54
CA LYS A 151 -8.89 -14.60 -10.11
C LYS A 151 -8.26 -15.35 -11.28
N GLU A 152 -8.56 -14.91 -12.50
CA GLU A 152 -8.12 -15.59 -13.71
C GLU A 152 -7.53 -14.58 -14.69
N VAL A 153 -6.50 -15.01 -15.42
CA VAL A 153 -6.00 -14.30 -16.61
C VAL A 153 -7.04 -14.37 -17.74
N GLY A 154 -6.98 -13.39 -18.64
CA GLY A 154 -7.86 -13.28 -19.80
C GLY A 154 -8.64 -11.97 -19.85
N VAL A 155 -9.53 -11.89 -20.83
CA VAL A 155 -10.36 -10.71 -21.09
C VAL A 155 -11.60 -10.76 -20.21
N LYS A 156 -11.82 -9.72 -19.42
CA LYS A 156 -12.97 -9.57 -18.53
C LYS A 156 -13.63 -8.22 -18.79
N GLN A 157 -14.95 -8.17 -18.66
CA GLN A 157 -15.72 -6.93 -18.80
C GLN A 157 -16.09 -6.39 -17.42
N VAL A 158 -16.00 -5.08 -17.27
CA VAL A 158 -16.34 -4.36 -16.05
C VAL A 158 -17.23 -3.19 -16.42
N VAL A 159 -18.27 -2.96 -15.62
CA VAL A 159 -19.21 -1.86 -15.84
C VAL A 159 -18.89 -0.76 -14.84
N ILE A 160 -18.67 0.45 -15.33
CA ILE A 160 -18.38 1.63 -14.51
C ILE A 160 -19.59 2.56 -14.57
N SER A 161 -20.21 2.83 -13.42
CA SER A 161 -21.30 3.79 -13.30
C SER A 161 -20.73 5.21 -13.17
N ILE A 162 -21.05 6.09 -14.10
CA ILE A 162 -20.59 7.50 -14.05
C ILE A 162 -21.61 8.33 -13.28
N SER A 163 -22.90 8.06 -13.50
CA SER A 163 -24.05 8.71 -12.86
C SER A 163 -25.14 7.66 -12.58
N GLU A 164 -26.25 8.05 -11.93
CA GLU A 164 -27.36 7.13 -11.63
C GLU A 164 -27.97 6.46 -12.87
N THR A 165 -27.89 7.10 -14.02
CA THR A 165 -28.48 6.64 -15.29
C THR A 165 -27.45 6.22 -16.34
N GLU A 166 -26.16 6.54 -16.13
CA GLU A 166 -25.13 6.34 -17.14
C GLU A 166 -24.06 5.36 -16.68
N SER A 167 -23.82 4.34 -17.50
CA SER A 167 -22.80 3.33 -17.27
C SER A 167 -22.02 3.03 -18.54
N VAL A 168 -20.71 2.82 -18.41
CA VAL A 168 -19.80 2.46 -19.49
C VAL A 168 -19.22 1.07 -19.23
N THR A 169 -19.19 0.22 -20.26
CA THR A 169 -18.57 -1.11 -20.15
C THR A 169 -17.15 -1.06 -20.68
N LEU A 170 -16.19 -1.42 -19.84
CA LEU A 170 -14.77 -1.41 -20.15
C LEU A 170 -14.23 -2.86 -20.20
N SER A 171 -13.44 -3.15 -21.23
CA SER A 171 -12.78 -4.45 -21.41
C SER A 171 -11.37 -4.42 -20.82
N ILE A 172 -11.14 -5.28 -19.85
CA ILE A 172 -9.88 -5.42 -19.10
C ILE A 172 -9.19 -6.71 -19.53
N HIS A 173 -7.90 -6.63 -19.83
CA HIS A 173 -7.04 -7.75 -20.13
C HIS A 173 -6.14 -8.03 -18.93
N ILE A 174 -6.37 -9.16 -18.26
CA ILE A 174 -5.48 -9.62 -17.20
C ILE A 174 -4.42 -10.50 -17.87
N LYS A 175 -3.17 -10.02 -17.88
CA LYS A 175 -2.00 -10.70 -18.49
C LYS A 175 -1.09 -11.27 -17.42
N ASP A 176 -0.33 -12.30 -17.77
CA ASP A 176 0.75 -12.79 -16.93
C ASP A 176 1.97 -11.85 -17.02
N PHE A 177 2.70 -11.70 -15.91
CA PHE A 177 3.91 -10.90 -15.89
C PHE A 177 5.06 -11.55 -16.70
N GLY A 178 4.95 -12.86 -16.98
CA GLY A 178 5.96 -13.62 -17.73
C GLY A 178 5.78 -13.67 -19.26
N GLU A 179 4.61 -13.28 -19.79
CA GLU A 179 4.28 -13.51 -21.20
C GLU A 179 4.87 -12.44 -22.15
N ASP A 180 5.04 -11.20 -21.69
CA ASP A 180 5.55 -10.08 -22.51
C ASP A 180 7.09 -10.10 -22.71
N GLY A 181 7.78 -11.13 -22.21
CA GLY A 181 9.26 -11.27 -22.26
C GLY A 181 9.80 -12.30 -23.24
N ALA A 182 8.96 -13.11 -23.89
CA ALA A 182 9.42 -14.11 -24.85
C ALA A 182 9.21 -13.59 -26.29
N PRO A 183 10.27 -13.21 -27.04
CA PRO A 183 10.14 -13.05 -28.48
C PRO A 183 9.64 -14.39 -29.04
N ALA A 184 8.54 -14.35 -29.80
CA ALA A 184 7.99 -15.52 -30.47
C ALA A 184 9.13 -16.28 -31.17
N PRO A 185 9.26 -17.61 -30.95
CA PRO A 185 10.26 -18.37 -31.69
C PRO A 185 9.96 -18.19 -33.17
N ALA A 186 10.91 -17.60 -33.89
CA ALA A 186 10.84 -17.46 -35.33
C ALA A 186 10.55 -18.84 -35.92
N ALA A 187 9.40 -18.97 -36.57
CA ALA A 187 9.07 -20.17 -37.31
C ALA A 187 10.12 -20.35 -38.42
N GLU A 188 11.03 -21.30 -38.23
CA GLU A 188 11.93 -21.76 -39.29
C GLU A 188 11.06 -22.32 -40.43
N SER A 189 11.28 -21.76 -41.62
CA SER A 189 10.63 -22.11 -42.88
C SER A 189 11.28 -23.33 -43.52
#